data_AF-A0A0F5Q3Z5-F1
#
_entry.id   AF-A0A0F5Q3Z5-F1
#
_cell.length_a   1.000
_cell.length_b   1.000
_cell.length_c   1.000
_cell.angle_alpha   90.00
_cell.angle_beta   90.00
_cell.angle_gamma   90.00
#
_symmetry.space_group_name_H-M   'P 1'
#
loop_
_entity.id
_entity.type
_entity.pdbx_description
1 polymer ?
#
loop_
_entity_poly.entity_id
_entity_poly.type
_entity_poly.pdbx_seq_one_letter_code
_entity_poly.pdbx_strand_id
1 'polypeptide(L)'
;MKLMGAALVWGLLAGAALAAPGECTVTGFEPFACDVVLDGNGLTFELPDGQYLAFAAGEADSGTVYLTPANAAPGRAPVDMGRFVSGDAPGCWVGTRKEFEFCALVQQ
;
A
#
# COMPACT_ATOMS: atom_id res chain seq x y z
N MET A 1 42.85 -35.28 10.99
CA MET A 1 42.40 -34.79 9.67
C MET A 1 41.35 -33.73 9.92
N LYS A 2 41.55 -32.54 9.33
CA LYS A 2 40.62 -31.40 9.33
C LYS A 2 39.36 -31.77 8.55
N LEU A 3 38.18 -31.51 9.10
CA LEU A 3 37.00 -31.12 8.32
C LEU A 3 36.22 -30.08 9.14
N MET A 4 36.52 -28.81 8.88
CA MET A 4 35.61 -27.70 9.18
C MET A 4 34.49 -27.78 8.13
N GLY A 5 33.29 -28.15 8.57
CA GLY A 5 32.08 -28.08 7.75
C GLY A 5 31.26 -26.87 8.17
N ALA A 6 31.47 -25.74 7.51
CA ALA A 6 30.62 -24.57 7.64
C ALA A 6 29.26 -24.87 7.00
N ALA A 7 28.22 -25.01 7.82
CA ALA A 7 26.85 -25.01 7.32
C ALA A 7 26.40 -23.55 7.18
N LEU A 8 26.29 -23.12 5.92
CA LEU A 8 25.69 -21.86 5.50
C LEU A 8 24.27 -21.77 6.07
N VAL A 9 24.06 -20.81 6.97
CA VAL A 9 22.72 -20.30 7.30
C VAL A 9 22.24 -19.54 6.05
N TRP A 10 21.58 -20.23 5.13
CA TRP A 10 20.85 -19.58 4.07
C TRP A 10 19.66 -18.84 4.68
N GLY A 11 19.87 -17.54 4.89
CA GLY A 11 18.84 -16.62 5.32
C GLY A 11 17.61 -16.76 4.42
N LEU A 12 16.49 -17.06 5.05
CA LEU A 12 15.18 -16.75 4.50
C LEU A 12 15.11 -15.24 4.36
N LEU A 13 15.46 -14.72 3.18
CA LEU A 13 15.08 -13.38 2.76
C LEU A 13 13.56 -13.37 2.55
N ALA A 14 12.82 -13.37 3.65
CA ALA A 14 11.53 -12.72 3.67
C ALA A 14 11.85 -11.23 3.56
N GLY A 15 11.82 -10.70 2.33
CA GLY A 15 11.75 -9.26 2.13
C GLY A 15 10.46 -8.80 2.79
N ALA A 16 10.52 -8.45 4.07
CA ALA A 16 9.49 -7.61 4.66
C ALA A 16 9.46 -6.38 3.77
N ALA A 17 8.36 -6.17 3.06
CA ALA A 17 8.09 -4.89 2.46
C ALA A 17 8.10 -3.91 3.64
N LEU A 18 9.20 -3.17 3.79
CA LEU A 18 9.40 -2.26 4.91
C LEU A 18 8.38 -1.16 4.73
N ALA A 19 7.36 -1.14 5.60
CA ALA A 19 6.45 -0.02 5.66
C ALA A 19 7.27 1.21 6.05
N ALA A 20 7.12 2.29 5.28
CA ALA A 20 7.79 3.55 5.52
C ALA A 20 6.80 4.54 6.13
N PRO A 21 7.18 5.30 7.18
CA PRO A 21 6.29 6.29 7.76
C PRO A 21 5.94 7.36 6.72
N GLY A 22 4.72 7.85 6.77
CA GLY A 22 4.19 8.81 5.81
C GLY A 22 3.06 9.66 6.39
N GLU A 23 2.59 10.60 5.58
CA GLU A 23 1.35 11.33 5.79
C GLU A 23 0.36 10.95 4.69
N CYS A 24 -0.84 10.52 5.10
CA CYS A 24 -1.89 10.06 4.22
C CYS A 24 -3.13 10.94 4.34
N THR A 25 -3.84 11.09 3.22
CA THR A 25 -5.19 11.67 3.18
C THR A 25 -6.10 10.74 2.40
N VAL A 26 -7.36 10.63 2.82
CA VAL A 26 -8.38 9.85 2.13
C VAL A 26 -9.70 10.57 2.27
N THR A 27 -10.51 10.59 1.22
CA THR A 27 -11.86 11.17 1.27
C THR A 27 -12.66 10.62 2.46
N GLY A 28 -13.13 11.51 3.33
CA GLY A 28 -13.87 11.14 4.55
C GLY A 28 -13.01 11.09 5.83
N PHE A 29 -11.69 11.28 5.73
CA PHE A 29 -10.78 11.37 6.86
C PHE A 29 -9.99 12.68 6.81
N GLU A 30 -9.69 13.25 7.98
CA GLU A 30 -8.66 14.28 8.11
C GLU A 30 -7.27 13.67 7.82
N PRO A 31 -6.26 14.48 7.46
CA PRO A 31 -4.89 13.99 7.29
C PRO A 31 -4.39 13.21 8.52
N PHE A 32 -3.67 12.11 8.28
CA PHE A 32 -3.21 11.21 9.33
C PHE A 32 -1.82 10.65 9.05
N ALA A 33 -1.09 10.31 10.11
CA ALA A 33 0.16 9.56 9.98
C ALA A 33 -0.16 8.11 9.61
N CYS A 34 0.59 7.55 8.66
CA CYS A 34 0.38 6.21 8.14
C CYS A 34 1.72 5.51 7.91
N ASP A 35 1.70 4.18 7.96
CA ASP A 35 2.81 3.36 7.48
C ASP A 35 2.48 2.87 6.08
N VAL A 36 3.26 3.32 5.09
CA VAL A 36 3.04 3.03 3.67
C VAL A 36 3.93 1.87 3.26
N VAL A 37 3.32 0.76 2.88
CA VAL A 37 4.00 -0.37 2.25
C VAL A 37 4.05 -0.12 0.76
N LEU A 38 5.25 -0.16 0.17
CA LEU A 38 5.44 -0.04 -1.28
C LEU A 38 5.60 -1.42 -1.91
N ASP A 39 4.89 -1.66 -3.02
CA ASP A 39 4.99 -2.88 -3.83
C ASP A 39 5.17 -2.49 -5.32
N GLY A 40 6.43 -2.34 -5.73
CA GLY A 40 6.77 -1.75 -7.03
C GLY A 40 6.28 -0.31 -7.12
N ASN A 41 5.37 -0.04 -8.06
CA ASN A 41 4.68 1.25 -8.20
C ASN A 41 3.36 1.32 -7.41
N GLY A 42 2.93 0.19 -6.83
CA GLY A 42 1.76 0.12 -5.97
C GLY A 42 2.09 0.49 -4.53
N LEU A 43 1.05 0.68 -3.74
CA LEU A 43 1.18 0.97 -2.32
C LEU A 43 0.02 0.41 -1.50
N THR A 44 0.21 0.26 -0.21
CA THR A 44 -0.84 -0.12 0.74
C THR A 44 -0.62 0.60 2.08
N PHE A 45 -1.70 1.06 2.71
CA PHE A 45 -1.67 1.63 4.06
C PHE A 45 -3.01 1.37 4.78
N GLU A 46 -2.97 1.46 6.11
CA GLU A 46 -4.14 1.34 6.97
C GLU A 46 -4.87 2.70 7.08
N LEU A 47 -6.20 2.66 7.09
CA LEU A 47 -7.08 3.80 7.32
C LEU A 47 -7.40 3.96 8.81
N PRO A 48 -7.83 5.15 9.28
CA PRO A 48 -8.14 5.37 10.69
C PRO A 48 -9.25 4.48 11.28
N ASP A 49 -10.09 3.87 10.45
CA ASP A 49 -11.13 2.92 10.85
C ASP A 49 -10.68 1.44 10.80
N GLY A 50 -9.40 1.20 10.54
CA GLY A 50 -8.76 -0.11 10.47
C GLY A 50 -8.94 -0.82 9.12
N GLN A 51 -9.58 -0.20 8.13
CA GLN A 51 -9.56 -0.75 6.76
C GLN A 51 -8.15 -0.62 6.15
N TYR A 52 -7.84 -1.43 5.15
CA TYR A 52 -6.64 -1.24 4.33
C TYR A 52 -7.01 -0.74 2.94
N LEU A 53 -6.35 0.32 2.49
CA LEU A 53 -6.36 0.76 1.11
C LEU A 53 -5.14 0.19 0.40
N ALA A 54 -5.37 -0.49 -0.71
CA ALA A 54 -4.32 -0.95 -1.61
C ALA A 54 -4.50 -0.32 -2.99
N PHE A 55 -3.44 0.28 -3.51
CA PHE A 55 -3.36 0.77 -4.88
C PHE A 55 -2.45 -0.15 -5.69
N ALA A 56 -3.04 -0.84 -6.66
CA ALA A 56 -2.31 -1.66 -7.61
C ALA A 56 -2.02 -0.84 -8.86
N ALA A 57 -0.75 -0.48 -9.07
CA ALA A 57 -0.33 0.27 -10.23
C ALA A 57 -0.59 -0.51 -11.53
N GLY A 58 -1.16 0.19 -12.52
CA GLY A 58 -1.42 -0.29 -13.86
C GLY A 58 -0.52 0.41 -14.89
N GLU A 59 -1.04 0.63 -16.09
CA GLU A 59 -0.32 1.35 -17.15
C GLU A 59 -0.28 2.87 -16.88
N ALA A 60 0.88 3.49 -17.12
CA ALA A 60 1.13 4.90 -16.84
C ALA A 60 0.87 5.28 -15.36
N ASP A 61 0.55 6.55 -15.08
CA ASP A 61 0.28 7.06 -13.72
C ASP A 61 -1.15 6.73 -13.23
N SER A 62 -1.54 5.47 -13.37
CA SER A 62 -2.88 4.99 -13.03
C SER A 62 -2.84 3.63 -12.35
N GLY A 63 -3.92 3.24 -11.72
CA GLY A 63 -4.04 1.94 -11.08
C GLY A 63 -5.46 1.65 -10.64
N THR A 64 -5.63 0.50 -9.98
CA THR A 64 -6.90 0.11 -9.37
C THR A 64 -6.77 0.21 -7.86
N VAL A 65 -7.79 0.78 -7.22
CA VAL A 65 -7.86 0.85 -5.75
C VAL A 65 -8.73 -0.28 -5.23
N TYR A 66 -8.28 -0.88 -4.14
CA TYR A 66 -8.99 -1.91 -3.40
C TYR A 66 -9.11 -1.51 -1.93
N LEU A 67 -10.27 -1.75 -1.34
CA LEU A 67 -10.50 -1.60 0.11
C LEU A 67 -10.72 -2.95 0.77
N THR A 68 -9.90 -3.25 1.78
CA THR A 68 -10.06 -4.43 2.63
C THR A 68 -10.71 -3.99 3.95
N PRO A 69 -11.90 -4.50 4.30
CA PRO A 69 -12.51 -4.21 5.60
C PRO A 69 -11.63 -4.64 6.79
N ALA A 70 -11.64 -3.88 7.88
CA ALA A 70 -10.86 -4.15 9.10
C ALA A 70 -11.07 -5.57 9.67
N ASN A 71 -12.26 -6.12 9.49
CA ASN A 71 -12.66 -7.45 9.98
C ASN A 71 -12.82 -8.47 8.85
N ALA A 72 -12.15 -8.27 7.71
CA ALA A 72 -12.18 -9.22 6.61
C ALA A 72 -11.62 -10.59 7.05
N ALA A 73 -12.39 -11.65 6.84
CA ALA A 73 -11.93 -13.01 7.08
C ALA A 73 -10.81 -13.38 6.09
N PRO A 74 -9.85 -14.24 6.48
CA PRO A 74 -8.82 -14.73 5.57
C PRO A 74 -9.41 -15.32 4.28
N GLY A 75 -8.82 -14.98 3.13
CA GLY A 75 -9.29 -15.42 1.81
C GLY A 75 -10.48 -14.63 1.27
N ARG A 76 -11.02 -13.66 2.00
CA ARG A 76 -12.01 -12.71 1.47
C ARG A 76 -11.33 -11.75 0.48
N ALA A 77 -11.88 -11.65 -0.72
CA ALA A 77 -11.43 -10.66 -1.70
C ALA A 77 -11.73 -9.23 -1.21
N PRO A 78 -10.84 -8.25 -1.50
CA PRO A 78 -11.10 -6.86 -1.20
C PRO A 78 -12.17 -6.28 -2.13
N VAL A 79 -12.72 -5.14 -1.74
CA VAL A 79 -13.70 -4.38 -2.54
C VAL A 79 -12.95 -3.60 -3.62
N ASP A 80 -13.27 -3.85 -4.89
CA ASP A 80 -12.74 -3.09 -6.03
C ASP A 80 -13.43 -1.71 -6.11
N MET A 81 -12.64 -0.65 -5.99
CA MET A 81 -13.09 0.74 -6.07
C MET A 81 -12.96 1.32 -7.49
N GLY A 82 -12.42 0.53 -8.42
CA GLY A 82 -12.20 0.89 -9.81
C GLY A 82 -10.88 1.61 -10.04
N ARG A 83 -10.79 2.22 -11.22
CA ARG A 83 -9.58 2.88 -11.71
C ARG A 83 -9.40 4.27 -11.10
N PHE A 84 -8.17 4.54 -10.72
CA PHE A 84 -7.66 5.80 -10.21
C PHE A 84 -6.53 6.29 -11.12
N VAL A 85 -6.40 7.60 -11.24
CA VAL A 85 -5.35 8.29 -12.00
C VAL A 85 -4.69 9.32 -11.10
N SER A 86 -3.47 9.75 -11.44
CA SER A 86 -2.82 10.85 -10.72
C SER A 86 -3.72 12.07 -10.59
N GLY A 87 -3.78 12.59 -9.37
CA GLY A 87 -4.44 13.85 -9.03
C GLY A 87 -3.52 15.05 -9.30
N ASP A 88 -3.98 16.22 -8.86
CA ASP A 88 -3.29 17.48 -9.12
C ASP A 88 -2.05 17.69 -8.23
N ALA A 89 -1.96 16.97 -7.10
CA ALA A 89 -0.86 17.05 -6.16
C ALA A 89 0.03 15.79 -6.20
N PRO A 90 1.35 15.92 -5.92
CA PRO A 90 2.25 14.77 -5.85
C PRO A 90 1.79 13.72 -4.85
N GLY A 91 1.86 12.45 -5.23
CA GLY A 91 1.44 11.35 -4.38
C GLY A 91 -0.07 11.28 -4.13
N CYS A 92 -0.88 11.94 -4.96
CA CYS A 92 -2.34 11.86 -4.90
C CYS A 92 -2.92 11.15 -6.12
N TRP A 93 -4.02 10.43 -5.90
CA TRP A 93 -4.79 9.76 -6.93
C TRP A 93 -6.28 9.99 -6.74
N VAL A 94 -6.97 10.22 -7.85
CA VAL A 94 -8.41 10.48 -7.90
C VAL A 94 -9.12 9.40 -8.70
N GLY A 95 -10.24 8.92 -8.18
CA GLY A 95 -11.09 7.96 -8.89
C GLY A 95 -11.67 8.61 -10.14
N THR A 96 -11.91 7.83 -11.20
CA THR A 96 -12.45 8.37 -12.47
C THR A 96 -13.78 9.11 -12.33
N ARG A 97 -14.57 8.78 -11.29
CA ARG A 97 -15.83 9.47 -10.95
C ARG A 97 -15.64 10.69 -10.04
N LYS A 98 -14.43 11.00 -9.58
CA LYS A 98 -14.07 12.10 -8.67
C LYS A 98 -14.81 12.11 -7.32
N GLU A 99 -15.37 10.98 -6.93
CA GLU A 99 -16.07 10.81 -5.65
C GLU A 99 -15.13 10.38 -4.51
N PHE A 100 -13.93 9.94 -4.86
CA PHE A 100 -12.94 9.42 -3.93
C PHE A 100 -11.54 9.81 -4.41
N GLU A 101 -10.74 10.28 -3.47
CA GLU A 101 -9.36 10.68 -3.62
C GLU A 101 -8.58 10.18 -2.41
N PHE A 102 -7.32 9.81 -2.65
CA PHE A 102 -6.36 9.58 -1.59
C PHE A 102 -4.98 10.12 -1.97
N CYS A 103 -4.19 10.49 -0.97
CA CYS A 103 -2.78 10.80 -1.11
C CYS A 103 -1.95 9.99 -0.12
N ALA A 104 -0.73 9.66 -0.51
CA ALA A 104 0.27 9.01 0.34
C ALA A 104 1.64 9.65 0.09
N LEU A 105 2.14 10.39 1.08
CA LEU A 105 3.46 11.03 1.06
C LEU A 105 4.40 10.28 2.00
N VAL A 106 5.31 9.50 1.42
CA VAL A 106 6.33 8.76 2.18
C VAL A 106 7.39 9.72 2.70
N GLN A 107 7.64 9.70 4.01
CA GLN A 107 8.75 10.45 4.61
C GLN A 107 10.07 9.77 4.24
N GLN A 108 11.03 10.55 3.74
CA GLN A 108 12.38 10.11 3.37
C GLN A 108 13.35 10.30 4.53
#